data_AF-A0A178L9L5-F1
#
_entry.id   AF-A0A178L9L5-F1
#
_cell.length_a   1.000
_cell.length_b   1.000
_cell.length_c   1.000
_cell.angle_alpha   90.00
_cell.angle_beta   90.00
_cell.angle_gamma   90.00
#
_symmetry.space_group_name_H-M   'P 1'
#
loop_
_entity.id
_entity.type
_entity.pdbx_description
1 polymer ?
#
loop_
_entity_poly.entity_id
_entity_poly.type
_entity_poly.pdbx_seq_one_letter_code
_entity_poly.pdbx_strand_id
1 'polypeptide(L)' 'MFALLGEAGVGAKEDRPRRLAVCEYVTWRPISSTDDLSRDDIRAVITTLEYWKSCGQLQYRCRRIADKIQEAAAS' A
#
# COMPACT_ATOMS: atom_id res chain seq x y z
N MET A 1 8.33 3.90 -4.63
CA MET A 1 7.18 3.09 -4.17
C MET A 1 7.61 1.94 -3.26
N PHE A 2 8.29 0.91 -3.77
CA PHE A 2 8.66 -0.27 -2.96
C PHE A 2 9.53 0.03 -1.74
N ALA A 3 10.46 1.00 -1.84
CA ALA A 3 11.26 1.44 -0.70
C ALA A 3 10.40 1.99 0.45
N LEU A 4 9.47 2.91 0.15
CA LEU A 4 8.53 3.47 1.13
C LEU A 4 7.61 2.41 1.75
N LEU A 5 7.15 1.45 0.95
CA LEU A 5 6.39 0.32 1.45
C LEU A 5 7.25 -0.55 2.37
N GLY A 6 8.54 -0.71 2.06
CA GLY A 6 9.52 -1.41 2.89
C GLY A 6 9.69 -0.72 4.24
N GLU A 7 9.89 0.60 4.25
CA GLU A 7 9.95 1.41 5.47
C GLU A 7 8.65 1.35 6.30
N ALA A 8 7.52 1.16 5.62
CA ALA A 8 6.21 0.98 6.24
C ALA A 8 5.98 -0.43 6.81
N GLY A 9 6.91 -1.37 6.61
CA GLY A 9 6.77 -2.77 7.03
C GLY A 9 5.86 -3.63 6.14
N VAL A 10 5.57 -3.18 4.92
CA VAL A 10 4.71 -3.88 3.94
C VAL A 10 5.36 -4.04 2.55
N GLY A 11 6.67 -3.80 2.44
CA GLY A 11 7.39 -3.79 1.16
C GLY A 11 8.19 -5.05 0.85
N ALA A 12 8.30 -6.00 1.79
CA ALA A 12 8.97 -7.26 1.56
C ALA A 12 8.28 -8.05 0.41
N LYS A 13 9.04 -8.86 -0.32
CA LYS A 13 8.48 -9.69 -1.39
C LYS A 13 7.43 -10.66 -0.84
N GLU A 14 7.64 -11.15 0.39
CA GLU A 14 6.75 -12.04 1.13
C GLU A 14 5.46 -11.35 1.61
N ASP A 15 5.46 -10.03 1.81
CA ASP A 15 4.28 -9.23 2.18
C ASP A 15 3.48 -8.73 0.95
N ARG A 16 3.52 -9.48 -0.17
CA ARG A 16 2.79 -9.12 -1.40
C ARG A 16 1.32 -8.75 -1.14
N PRO A 17 0.52 -9.51 -0.36
CA PRO A 17 -0.88 -9.16 -0.11
C PRO A 17 -1.04 -7.80 0.59
N ARG A 18 -0.18 -7.50 1.57
CA ARG A 18 -0.23 -6.24 2.31
C ARG A 18 0.13 -5.05 1.45
N ARG A 19 1.14 -5.21 0.58
CA ARG A 19 1.48 -4.21 -0.42
C ARG A 19 0.31 -3.91 -1.34
N LEU A 20 -0.33 -4.95 -1.88
CA LEU A 20 -1.44 -4.81 -2.80
C LEU A 20 -2.62 -4.11 -2.11
N ALA A 21 -2.95 -4.48 -0.87
CA ALA A 21 -3.98 -3.80 -0.09
C ALA A 21 -3.72 -2.29 0.05
N VAL A 22 -2.48 -1.87 0.30
CA VAL A 22 -2.13 -0.44 0.35
C VAL A 22 -2.30 0.21 -1.02
N CYS A 23 -1.89 -0.46 -2.10
CA CYS A 23 -2.09 0.06 -3.45
C CYS A 23 -3.58 0.22 -3.78
N GLU A 24 -4.42 -0.79 -3.52
CA GLU A 24 -5.86 -0.76 -3.72
C GLU A 24 -6.53 0.36 -2.92
N TYR A 25 -6.12 0.55 -1.66
CA TYR A 25 -6.64 1.61 -0.82
C TYR A 25 -6.32 3.01 -1.35
N VAL A 26 -5.16 3.21 -1.98
CA VAL A 26 -4.77 4.53 -2.51
C VAL A 26 -5.41 4.78 -3.88
N THR A 27 -5.51 3.75 -4.72
CA THR A 27 -6.02 3.87 -6.09
C THR A 27 -7.54 3.70 -6.19
N TRP A 28 -8.19 3.24 -5.12
CA TRP A 28 -9.65 2.99 -5.02
C TRP A 28 -10.15 2.00 -6.08
N ARG A 29 -9.30 1.04 -6.44
CA ARG A 29 -9.62 0.00 -7.42
C ARG A 29 -8.92 -1.31 -7.05
N PRO A 30 -9.43 -2.47 -7.50
CA PRO A 30 -8.78 -3.75 -7.26
C PRO A 30 -7.45 -3.85 -8.04
N ILE A 31 -6.43 -4.42 -7.40
CA ILE A 31 -5.05 -4.59 -7.90
C ILE A 31 -4.56 -5.99 -7.53
N SER A 32 -4.42 -6.85 -8.53
CA SER A 32 -3.96 -8.24 -8.35
C SER A 32 -2.43 -8.38 -8.47
N SER A 33 -1.81 -7.45 -9.19
CA SER A 33 -0.36 -7.29 -9.29
C SER A 33 0.05 -5.83 -9.30
N THR A 34 1.27 -5.54 -8.84
CA THR A 34 1.85 -4.21 -9.00
C THR A 34 2.05 -3.82 -10.47
N ASP A 35 2.05 -4.79 -11.39
CA ASP A 35 2.06 -4.58 -12.84
C ASP A 35 0.74 -4.00 -13.37
N ASP A 36 -0.36 -4.13 -12.62
CA ASP A 36 -1.65 -3.56 -12.99
C ASP A 36 -1.65 -2.03 -12.83
N LEU A 37 -0.68 -1.46 -12.10
CA LEU A 37 -0.61 -0.03 -11.77
C LEU A 37 -0.16 0.78 -12.98
N SER A 38 -0.98 1.76 -13.37
CA SER A 38 -0.59 2.79 -14.33
C SER A 38 0.47 3.71 -13.75
N ARG A 39 1.09 4.54 -14.60
CA ARG A 39 2.04 5.57 -14.13
C ARG A 39 1.40 6.55 -13.14
N ASP A 40 0.14 6.90 -13.36
CA ASP A 40 -0.61 7.79 -12.46
C ASP A 40 -0.94 7.11 -11.13
N ASP A 41 -1.29 5.81 -11.14
CA ASP A 41 -1.45 5.03 -9.91
C ASP A 41 -0.15 5.01 -9.10
N ILE A 42 0.98 4.71 -9.74
CA ILE A 42 2.29 4.67 -9.08
C ILE A 42 2.62 6.03 -8.47
N ARG A 43 2.35 7.13 -9.20
CA ARG A 43 2.56 8.48 -8.70
C ARG A 43 1.68 8.76 -7.49
N ALA A 44 0.39 8.46 -7.55
CA ALA A 44 -0.55 8.64 -6.45
C ALA A 44 -0.13 7.87 -5.20
N VAL A 45 0.30 6.60 -5.36
CA VAL A 45 0.83 5.77 -4.27
C VAL A 45 2.08 6.40 -3.66
N ILE A 46 3.05 6.81 -4.48
CA ILE A 46 4.29 7.43 -3.97
C ILE A 46 3.97 8.72 -3.20
N THR A 47 3.20 9.64 -3.80
CA THR A 47 2.85 10.92 -3.17
C THR A 47 2.13 10.71 -1.85
N THR A 48 1.22 9.74 -1.79
CA THR A 48 0.47 9.42 -0.56
C THR A 48 1.38 8.85 0.53
N LEU A 49 2.29 7.93 0.17
CA LEU A 49 3.24 7.35 1.12
C LEU A 49 4.23 8.39 1.65
N GLU A 50 4.75 9.27 0.80
CA GLU A 50 5.61 10.39 1.20
C GLU A 50 4.87 11.34 2.14
N TYR A 51 3.61 11.66 1.84
CA TYR A 51 2.79 12.47 2.73
C TYR A 51 2.63 11.81 4.10
N TRP A 52 2.25 10.53 4.16
CA TRP A 52 2.14 9.82 5.43
C TRP A 52 3.45 9.73 6.19
N LYS A 53 4.58 9.59 5.48
CA LYS A 53 5.92 9.64 6.07
C LYS A 53 6.20 11.00 6.71
N SER A 54 5.91 12.10 5.99
CA SER A 54 6.08 13.45 6.52
C SER A 54 5.22 13.73 7.76
N CYS A 55 4.06 13.09 7.87
CA CYS A 55 3.21 13.15 9.06
C CYS A 55 3.62 12.19 10.19
N GLY A 56 4.65 11.35 10.02
CA GLY A 56 5.02 10.32 10.99
C GLY A 56 4.01 9.17 11.09
N GLN A 57 3.13 8.99 10.10
CA GLN A 57 2.01 8.04 10.12
C GLN A 57 2.16 6.86 9.15
N LEU A 58 3.26 6.79 8.39
CA LEU A 58 3.47 5.81 7.34
C LEU A 58 3.22 4.36 7.81
N GLN A 59 3.91 3.93 8.86
CA GLN A 59 3.81 2.56 9.38
C GLN A 59 2.40 2.24 9.91
N TYR A 60 1.84 3.14 10.72
CA TYR A 60 0.51 2.97 11.31
C TYR A 60 -0.58 2.82 10.23
N ARG A 61 -0.57 3.70 9.23
CA ARG A 61 -1.58 3.68 8.16
C ARG A 61 -1.45 2.43 7.28
N CYS A 62 -0.25 2.12 6.82
CA CYS A 62 -0.02 0.94 5.98
C CYS A 62 -0.43 -0.35 6.69
N ARG A 63 -0.08 -0.51 7.98
CA ARG A 63 -0.49 -1.67 8.77
C ARG A 63 -2.01 -1.76 8.93
N ARG A 64 -2.66 -0.66 9.32
CA ARG A 64 -4.11 -0.62 9.51
C ARG A 64 -4.88 -0.93 8.22
N ILE A 65 -4.40 -0.47 7.07
CA ILE A 65 -5.00 -0.75 5.77
C ILE A 65 -4.84 -2.23 5.41
N ALA A 66 -3.61 -2.74 5.53
CA ALA A 66 -3.30 -4.14 5.24
C ALA A 66 -4.16 -5.08 6.09
N ASP A 67 -4.27 -4.84 7.40
CA ASP A 67 -5.05 -5.68 8.31
C ASP A 67 -6.56 -5.63 7.99
N LYS A 68 -7.12 -4.44 7.70
CA LYS A 68 -8.56 -4.26 7.40
C LYS A 68 -9.00 -4.89 6.08
N ILE A 69 -8.21 -4.74 5.02
CA ILE A 69 -8.56 -5.29 3.71
C ILE A 69 -8.47 -6.82 3.72
N GLN A 70 -7.50 -7.37 4.46
CA GLN A 70 -7.39 -8.83 4.62
C GLN A 70 -8.55 -9.41 5.43
N GLU A 71 -9.03 -8.73 6.47
CA GLU A 71 -10.22 -9.15 7.23
C GLU A 71 -11.48 -9.18 6.34
N ALA A 72 -11.66 -8.16 5.50
CA ALA A 72 -12.78 -8.09 4.55
C ALA A 72 -12.72 -9.18 3.46
N ALA A 73 -11.53 -9.63 3.06
CA ALA A 73 -11.35 -10.69 2.06
C ALA A 73 -11.55 -12.10 2.64
N ALA A 74 -11.51 -12.27 3.96
CA ALA A 74 -11.64 -13.56 4.65
C ALA A 74 -13.05 -13.86 5.18
N SER A 75 -13.99 -12.91 5.01
CA SER A 75 -15.40 -13.00 5.43
C SER A 75 -16.32 -13.30 4.25
#